data_AF-A0A956YSP4-F1
#
_entry.id   AF-A0A956YSP4-F1
#
_cell.length_a   1.000
_cell.length_b   1.000
_cell.length_c   1.000
_cell.angle_alpha   90.00
_cell.angle_beta   90.00
_cell.angle_gamma   90.00
#
_symmetry.space_group_name_H-M   'P 1'
#
loop_
_entity.id
_entity.type
_entity.pdbx_description
1 polymer ?
#
loop_
_entity_poly.entity_id
_entity_poly.type
_entity_poly.pdbx_seq_one_letter_code
_entity_poly.pdbx_strand_id
1 'polypeptide(L)'
;MRKLMTVLAFVALVMVVAAPTMAQQPTLSEFLVNDGRFGTLLDAVGAAGLSDALNSDGPLTVLAPTDDAFAALPLGALDYLLNNPELLTQVLSAHVIPGKYTLRQLIAGPTLDSAGGEPITFALSGGLLAANGATISSVDQVTSNGVVQVLDSVIIPSAVSEALAAATSYLRVGHFSPDGGAVDITVDDQKVLEGVTFGTISDWLPLVEGVYTVQLAPAGSDNFIRTTTTRIPGGAHITAAAIGVAGSGDLALQFIPEDYSPITSGQARVTIFHAIQNAPAVDVLVNGGVLIRLLGYPATLGNNDGVDTVNITAGGYDIQLVPSGATTPVILDLPNVRFNEGTNYFVAAIGTPNNPTVAVAATGPDMGQ
;
A
#
# COMPACT_ATOMS: atom_id res chain seq x y z
N MET A 1 -4.32 -98.24 31.29
CA MET A 1 -5.17 -97.09 30.93
C MET A 1 -4.55 -95.84 31.56
N ARG A 2 -4.31 -94.81 30.74
CA ARG A 2 -3.75 -93.49 31.11
C ARG A 2 -4.69 -92.71 32.04
N LYS A 3 -4.12 -91.80 32.85
CA LYS A 3 -4.54 -90.42 33.19
C LYS A 3 -3.98 -90.06 34.59
N LEU A 4 -3.53 -88.85 34.93
CA LEU A 4 -3.17 -87.60 34.25
C LEU A 4 -2.51 -86.72 35.34
N MET A 5 -1.45 -86.00 35.01
CA MET A 5 -0.75 -85.04 35.88
C MET A 5 -1.63 -83.83 36.26
N THR A 6 -1.32 -83.14 37.35
CA THR A 6 -1.66 -81.72 37.49
C THR A 6 -0.54 -80.99 38.24
N VAL A 7 0.18 -80.14 37.51
CA VAL A 7 1.19 -79.19 37.99
C VAL A 7 0.51 -77.83 38.08
N LEU A 8 0.60 -77.18 39.24
CA LEU A 8 0.02 -75.85 39.49
C LEU A 8 1.03 -74.78 39.06
N ALA A 9 0.71 -74.02 38.00
CA ALA A 9 1.51 -72.90 37.53
C ALA A 9 1.00 -71.60 38.16
N PHE A 10 1.90 -70.88 38.85
CA PHE A 10 1.67 -69.54 39.41
C PHE A 10 1.91 -68.51 38.29
N VAL A 11 0.86 -67.84 37.81
CA VAL A 11 0.97 -66.74 36.84
C VAL A 11 1.09 -65.43 37.61
N ALA A 12 2.27 -64.81 37.59
CA ALA A 12 2.46 -63.44 38.07
C ALA A 12 1.97 -62.46 37.00
N LEU A 13 0.92 -61.71 37.32
CA LEU A 13 0.41 -60.62 36.48
C LEU A 13 1.31 -59.39 36.68
N VAL A 14 2.15 -59.08 35.69
CA VAL A 14 2.87 -57.81 35.62
C VAL A 14 1.91 -56.77 35.01
N MET A 15 1.38 -55.85 35.82
CA MET A 15 0.73 -54.65 35.29
C MET A 15 1.82 -53.71 34.76
N VAL A 16 1.88 -53.55 33.43
CA VAL A 16 2.61 -52.44 32.81
C VAL A 16 1.72 -51.21 32.91
N VAL A 17 2.02 -50.33 33.87
CA VAL A 17 1.43 -48.98 33.89
C VAL A 17 2.12 -48.19 32.79
N ALA A 18 1.46 -48.01 31.64
CA ALA A 18 1.89 -47.04 30.65
C ALA A 18 1.79 -45.65 31.29
N ALA A 19 2.94 -45.03 31.57
CA ALA A 19 2.96 -43.61 31.93
C ALA A 19 2.32 -42.82 30.76
N PRO A 20 1.44 -41.85 31.02
CA PRO A 20 0.95 -41.00 29.96
C PRO A 20 2.15 -40.31 29.31
N THR A 21 2.29 -40.43 28.00
CA THR A 21 3.25 -39.65 27.23
C THR A 21 2.93 -38.17 27.49
N MET A 22 3.76 -37.46 28.24
CA MET A 22 3.62 -36.01 28.34
C MET A 22 3.83 -35.46 26.94
N ALA A 23 2.81 -34.85 26.33
CA ALA A 23 2.98 -34.16 25.07
C ALA A 23 4.05 -33.08 25.27
N GLN A 24 5.18 -33.21 24.58
CA GLN A 24 6.23 -32.20 24.58
C GLN A 24 5.63 -30.91 24.02
N GLN A 25 5.78 -29.80 24.74
CA GLN A 25 5.31 -28.51 24.22
C GLN A 25 6.07 -28.17 22.93
N PRO A 26 5.39 -27.67 21.88
CA PRO A 26 6.05 -27.29 20.65
C PRO A 26 7.08 -26.18 20.91
N THR A 27 8.09 -26.07 20.07
CA THR A 27 9.00 -24.90 20.04
C THR A 27 8.27 -23.64 19.55
N LEU A 28 8.91 -22.46 19.64
CA LEU A 28 8.41 -21.23 19.03
C LEU A 28 8.14 -21.40 17.54
N SER A 29 9.11 -21.95 16.79
CA SER A 29 8.98 -22.17 15.35
C SER A 29 7.84 -23.14 15.02
N GLU A 30 7.77 -24.27 15.72
CA GLU A 30 6.69 -25.26 15.54
C GLU A 30 5.32 -24.68 15.88
N PHE A 31 5.22 -23.87 16.94
CA PHE A 31 3.98 -23.20 17.30
C PHE A 31 3.50 -22.27 16.18
N LEU A 32 4.37 -21.39 15.68
CA LEU A 32 4.02 -20.43 14.63
C LEU A 32 3.59 -21.13 13.33
N VAL A 33 4.29 -22.20 12.95
CA VAL A 33 3.95 -23.02 11.76
C VAL A 33 2.60 -23.70 11.92
N ASN A 34 2.27 -24.22 13.11
CA ASN A 34 1.05 -24.97 13.34
C ASN A 34 -0.21 -24.11 13.53
N ASP A 35 -0.07 -22.86 13.96
CA ASP A 35 -1.21 -21.95 14.21
C ASP A 35 -1.85 -21.44 12.91
N GLY A 36 -1.04 -21.22 11.88
CA GLY A 36 -1.50 -20.88 10.52
C GLY A 36 -1.83 -19.39 10.29
N ARG A 37 -1.76 -18.52 11.31
CA ARG A 37 -1.96 -17.06 11.20
C ARG A 37 -0.66 -16.26 11.05
N PHE A 38 0.48 -16.94 10.91
CA PHE A 38 1.82 -16.34 10.95
C PHE A 38 2.62 -16.63 9.68
N GLY A 39 1.95 -16.90 8.56
CA GLY A 39 2.61 -17.22 7.29
C GLY A 39 3.56 -16.10 6.86
N THR A 40 3.09 -14.86 6.84
CA THR A 40 3.87 -13.68 6.45
C THR A 40 5.03 -13.41 7.43
N LEU A 41 4.82 -13.64 8.73
CA LEU A 41 5.90 -13.53 9.72
C LEU A 41 7.01 -14.55 9.44
N LEU A 42 6.64 -15.80 9.19
CA LEU A 42 7.59 -16.88 8.91
C LEU A 42 8.36 -16.64 7.61
N ASP A 43 7.68 -16.15 6.57
CA ASP A 43 8.31 -15.77 5.31
C ASP A 43 9.32 -14.63 5.50
N ALA A 44 8.94 -13.59 6.26
CA ALA A 44 9.83 -12.48 6.60
C ALA A 44 11.05 -12.95 7.42
N VAL A 45 10.86 -13.82 8.42
CA VAL A 45 11.95 -14.42 9.20
C VAL A 45 12.88 -15.24 8.30
N GLY A 46 12.32 -16.00 7.36
CA GLY A 46 13.09 -16.75 6.36
C GLY A 46 13.91 -15.83 5.46
N ALA A 47 13.30 -14.75 4.94
CA ALA A 47 13.97 -13.76 4.11
C ALA A 47 15.10 -13.02 4.84
N ALA A 48 14.94 -12.76 6.14
CA ALA A 48 15.96 -12.15 6.99
C ALA A 48 17.05 -13.13 7.47
N GLY A 49 16.88 -14.44 7.22
CA GLY A 49 17.82 -15.47 7.71
C GLY A 49 17.79 -15.65 9.23
N LEU A 50 16.67 -15.34 9.89
CA LEU A 50 16.53 -15.38 11.35
C LEU A 50 15.85 -16.65 11.87
N SER A 51 15.61 -17.66 11.01
CA SER A 51 14.92 -18.90 11.38
C SER A 51 15.57 -19.64 12.56
N ASP A 52 16.90 -19.62 12.64
CA ASP A 52 17.64 -20.26 13.74
C ASP A 52 17.45 -19.53 15.07
N ALA A 53 17.22 -18.21 15.06
CA ALA A 53 17.00 -17.42 16.27
C ALA A 53 15.73 -17.85 17.01
N LEU A 54 14.68 -18.25 16.27
CA LEU A 54 13.44 -18.80 16.83
C LEU A 54 13.62 -20.15 17.53
N ASN A 55 14.70 -20.86 17.22
CA ASN A 55 15.04 -22.17 17.80
C ASN A 55 16.12 -22.10 18.88
N SER A 56 16.54 -20.89 19.27
CA SER A 56 17.55 -20.72 20.32
C SER A 56 17.09 -21.26 21.68
N ASP A 57 18.07 -21.59 22.55
CA ASP A 57 17.87 -22.25 23.84
C ASP A 57 17.03 -21.44 24.86
N GLY A 58 16.78 -20.15 24.60
CA GLY A 58 15.77 -19.36 25.29
C GLY A 58 16.17 -18.79 26.66
N PRO A 59 15.17 -18.33 27.47
CA PRO A 59 13.79 -18.09 27.05
C PRO A 59 13.64 -16.78 26.26
N LEU A 60 12.80 -16.81 25.23
CA LEU A 60 12.41 -15.61 24.46
C LEU A 60 10.91 -15.34 24.61
N THR A 61 10.53 -14.06 24.56
CA THR A 61 9.15 -13.64 24.36
C THR A 61 9.04 -13.04 22.96
N VAL A 62 8.26 -13.69 22.10
CA VAL A 62 8.03 -13.24 20.72
C VAL A 62 6.69 -12.53 20.65
N LEU A 63 6.72 -11.27 20.26
CA LEU A 63 5.56 -10.48 19.89
C LEU A 63 5.24 -10.83 18.43
N ALA A 64 4.32 -11.75 18.18
CA ALA A 64 4.07 -12.29 16.84
C ALA A 64 2.92 -11.56 16.14
N PRO A 65 3.18 -10.66 15.17
CA PRO A 65 2.13 -10.08 14.34
C PRO A 65 1.48 -11.15 13.45
N THR A 66 0.16 -11.12 13.33
CA THR A 66 -0.61 -11.99 12.42
C THR A 66 -0.46 -11.57 10.96
N ASP A 67 -0.89 -12.43 10.03
CA ASP A 67 -0.96 -12.09 8.61
C ASP A 67 -1.84 -10.84 8.35
N ASP A 68 -2.96 -10.69 9.08
CA ASP A 68 -3.78 -9.48 9.06
C ASP A 68 -3.02 -8.23 9.53
N ALA A 69 -2.10 -8.37 10.49
CA ALA A 69 -1.27 -7.27 10.98
C ALA A 69 -0.30 -6.78 9.88
N PHE A 70 0.26 -7.69 9.10
CA PHE A 70 1.08 -7.34 7.93
C PHE A 70 0.24 -6.75 6.79
N ALA A 71 -0.96 -7.28 6.56
CA ALA A 71 -1.89 -6.74 5.57
C ALA A 71 -2.36 -5.31 5.90
N ALA A 72 -2.34 -4.92 7.17
CA ALA A 72 -2.65 -3.58 7.64
C ALA A 72 -1.50 -2.57 7.50
N LEU A 73 -0.30 -3.01 7.09
CA LEU A 73 0.80 -2.08 6.78
C LEU A 73 0.42 -1.17 5.60
N PRO A 74 1.05 0.02 5.48
CA PRO A 74 0.90 0.84 4.29
C PRO A 74 1.17 0.04 3.02
N LEU A 75 0.43 0.33 1.96
CA LEU A 75 0.54 -0.40 0.70
C LEU A 75 1.99 -0.42 0.19
N GLY A 76 2.51 -1.61 -0.11
CA GLY A 76 3.90 -1.87 -0.52
C GLY A 76 4.96 -1.77 0.57
N ALA A 77 4.61 -1.46 1.83
CA ALA A 77 5.58 -1.40 2.92
C ALA A 77 6.23 -2.76 3.21
N LEU A 78 5.46 -3.86 3.16
CA LEU A 78 6.03 -5.20 3.35
C LEU A 78 7.06 -5.52 2.26
N ASP A 79 6.72 -5.30 0.99
CA ASP A 79 7.65 -5.53 -0.12
C ASP A 79 8.89 -4.64 -0.02
N TYR A 80 8.71 -3.38 0.40
CA TYR A 80 9.83 -2.49 0.68
C TYR A 80 10.74 -3.08 1.77
N LEU A 81 10.19 -3.58 2.88
CA LEU A 81 10.98 -4.21 3.94
C LEU A 81 11.67 -5.48 3.45
N LEU A 82 10.99 -6.35 2.71
CA LEU A 82 11.57 -7.57 2.14
C LEU A 82 12.75 -7.28 1.21
N ASN A 83 12.70 -6.16 0.47
CA ASN A 83 13.80 -5.70 -0.38
C ASN A 83 14.90 -4.94 0.38
N ASN A 84 14.72 -4.65 1.67
CA ASN A 84 15.68 -3.96 2.53
C ASN A 84 16.00 -4.80 3.79
N PRO A 85 16.89 -5.82 3.69
CA PRO A 85 17.13 -6.79 4.76
C PRO A 85 17.56 -6.17 6.10
N GLU A 86 18.26 -5.04 6.09
CA GLU A 86 18.64 -4.33 7.31
C GLU A 86 17.42 -3.76 8.05
N LEU A 87 16.47 -3.17 7.32
CA LEU A 87 15.23 -2.64 7.90
C LEU A 87 14.31 -3.79 8.37
N LEU A 88 14.20 -4.86 7.57
CA LEU A 88 13.45 -6.05 7.95
C LEU A 88 13.99 -6.69 9.23
N THR A 89 15.32 -6.80 9.34
CA THR A 89 15.97 -7.33 10.55
C THR A 89 15.67 -6.46 11.76
N GLN A 90 15.66 -5.14 11.62
CA GLN A 90 15.29 -4.23 12.71
C GLN A 90 13.84 -4.42 13.15
N VAL A 91 12.89 -4.53 12.20
CA VAL A 91 11.48 -4.82 12.50
C VAL A 91 11.34 -6.15 13.24
N LEU A 92 11.92 -7.23 12.70
CA LEU A 92 11.82 -8.55 13.31
C LEU A 92 12.48 -8.61 14.70
N SER A 93 13.61 -7.92 14.89
CA SER A 93 14.31 -7.88 16.17
C SER A 93 13.55 -7.08 17.23
N ALA A 94 12.79 -6.05 16.84
CA ALA A 94 11.92 -5.30 17.75
C ALA A 94 10.77 -6.16 18.33
N HIS A 95 10.40 -7.23 17.61
CA HIS A 95 9.38 -8.18 18.06
C HIS A 95 9.91 -9.26 19.00
N VAL A 96 11.20 -9.26 19.33
CA VAL A 96 11.80 -10.26 20.21
C VAL A 96 12.26 -9.60 21.51
N ILE A 97 11.82 -10.12 22.64
CA ILE A 97 12.27 -9.69 23.97
C ILE A 97 13.02 -10.86 24.63
N PRO A 98 14.29 -10.66 25.02
CA PRO A 98 15.03 -11.64 25.81
C PRO A 98 14.38 -11.86 27.19
N GLY A 99 14.04 -13.10 27.51
CA GLY A 99 13.37 -13.49 28.74
C GLY A 99 11.98 -14.07 28.54
N LYS A 100 11.44 -14.67 29.60
CA LYS A 100 10.07 -15.21 29.63
C LYS A 100 9.13 -14.22 30.33
N TYR A 101 8.25 -13.60 29.57
CA TYR A 101 7.25 -12.67 30.09
C TYR A 101 5.84 -13.15 29.78
N THR A 102 5.08 -13.37 30.85
CA THR A 102 3.66 -13.72 30.83
C THR A 102 2.78 -12.47 30.95
N LEU A 103 1.49 -12.57 30.61
CA LEU A 103 0.50 -11.50 30.76
C LEU A 103 0.56 -10.88 32.16
N ARG A 104 0.71 -11.71 33.22
CA ARG A 104 0.79 -11.21 34.59
C ARG A 104 1.94 -10.22 34.80
N GLN A 105 3.06 -10.41 34.12
CA GLN A 105 4.22 -9.51 34.19
C GLN A 105 4.01 -8.29 33.27
N LEU A 106 3.47 -8.51 32.06
CA LEU A 106 3.29 -7.47 31.06
C LEU A 106 2.16 -6.47 31.42
N ILE A 107 1.10 -6.92 32.09
CA ILE A 107 -0.02 -6.06 32.50
C ILE A 107 0.37 -5.04 33.58
N ALA A 108 1.51 -5.25 34.26
CA ALA A 108 2.08 -4.26 35.18
C ALA A 108 2.67 -3.04 34.45
N GLY A 109 2.70 -3.08 33.11
CA GLY A 109 3.22 -2.03 32.24
C GLY A 109 4.74 -1.84 32.31
N PRO A 110 5.56 -2.90 32.28
CA PRO A 110 7.01 -2.72 32.24
C PRO A 110 7.44 -2.09 30.91
N THR A 111 8.63 -1.52 30.93
CA THR A 111 9.42 -1.24 29.74
C THR A 111 10.53 -2.28 29.66
N LEU A 112 10.62 -3.02 28.57
CA LEU A 112 11.56 -4.12 28.36
C LEU A 112 12.42 -3.85 27.13
N ASP A 113 13.71 -4.20 27.19
CA ASP A 113 14.59 -4.07 26.02
C ASP A 113 14.24 -5.13 24.97
N SER A 114 14.03 -4.71 23.72
CA SER A 114 13.92 -5.63 22.59
C SER A 114 15.31 -6.04 22.09
N ALA A 115 15.38 -7.14 21.34
CA ALA A 115 16.59 -7.52 20.61
C ALA A 115 16.97 -6.51 19.52
N GLY A 116 16.03 -5.64 19.11
CA GLY A 116 16.24 -4.55 18.16
C GLY A 116 16.82 -3.27 18.78
N GLY A 117 17.04 -3.23 20.10
CA GLY A 117 17.66 -2.10 20.80
C GLY A 117 16.69 -0.97 21.19
N GLU A 118 15.55 -0.82 20.51
CA GLU A 118 14.46 0.05 20.97
C GLU A 118 13.62 -0.65 22.06
N PRO A 119 13.30 0.02 23.19
CA PRO A 119 12.54 -0.60 24.26
C PRO A 119 11.04 -0.74 23.90
N ILE A 120 10.42 -1.79 24.41
CA ILE A 120 8.98 -2.04 24.32
C ILE A 120 8.32 -1.66 25.64
N THR A 121 7.44 -0.66 25.59
CA THR A 121 6.61 -0.27 26.72
C THR A 121 5.25 -0.93 26.60
N PHE A 122 4.86 -1.64 27.65
CA PHE A 122 3.55 -2.27 27.75
C PHE A 122 2.57 -1.35 28.46
N ALA A 123 1.35 -1.24 27.95
CA ALA A 123 0.30 -0.43 28.54
C ALA A 123 -1.08 -0.97 28.17
N LEU A 124 -2.12 -0.58 28.93
CA LEU A 124 -3.50 -0.82 28.53
C LEU A 124 -3.96 0.28 27.57
N SER A 125 -4.37 -0.10 26.36
CA SER A 125 -4.99 0.76 25.36
C SER A 125 -6.40 0.24 25.07
N GLY A 126 -7.43 1.08 25.28
CA GLY A 126 -8.82 0.65 25.07
C GLY A 126 -9.27 -0.54 25.93
N GLY A 127 -8.59 -0.82 27.04
CA GLY A 127 -8.84 -1.98 27.91
C GLY A 127 -8.12 -3.26 27.48
N LEU A 128 -7.36 -3.24 26.38
CA LEU A 128 -6.50 -4.34 25.92
C LEU A 128 -5.04 -4.02 26.19
N LEU A 129 -4.22 -5.06 26.41
CA LEU A 129 -2.77 -4.88 26.56
C LEU A 129 -2.15 -4.56 25.20
N ALA A 130 -1.25 -3.59 25.15
CA ALA A 130 -0.53 -3.18 23.96
C ALA A 130 0.97 -3.06 24.23
N ALA A 131 1.78 -3.31 23.20
CA ALA A 131 3.23 -3.17 23.16
C ALA A 131 3.58 -2.03 22.19
N ASN A 132 4.08 -0.89 22.69
CA ASN A 132 4.31 0.33 21.89
C ASN A 132 3.10 0.75 21.03
N GLY A 133 1.87 0.52 21.53
CA GLY A 133 0.63 0.82 20.82
C GLY A 133 0.08 -0.30 19.94
N ALA A 134 0.87 -1.34 19.62
CA ALA A 134 0.38 -2.53 18.94
C ALA A 134 -0.40 -3.42 19.91
N THR A 135 -1.66 -3.73 19.60
CA THR A 135 -2.53 -4.45 20.54
C THR A 135 -2.23 -5.93 20.54
N ILE A 136 -2.22 -6.53 21.73
CA ILE A 136 -2.00 -7.95 21.94
C ILE A 136 -3.35 -8.67 21.93
N SER A 137 -3.62 -9.40 20.85
CA SER A 137 -4.89 -10.06 20.57
C SER A 137 -5.01 -11.44 21.24
N SER A 138 -3.90 -12.10 21.52
CA SER A 138 -3.85 -13.34 22.30
C SER A 138 -2.55 -13.41 23.10
N VAL A 139 -2.64 -13.91 24.33
CA VAL A 139 -1.54 -13.90 25.27
C VAL A 139 -1.10 -15.29 25.69
N ASP A 140 0.10 -15.37 26.25
CA ASP A 140 0.61 -16.52 27.01
C ASP A 140 0.59 -17.86 26.24
N GLN A 141 0.91 -17.82 24.96
CA GLN A 141 1.12 -19.03 24.17
C GLN A 141 2.49 -19.63 24.55
N VAL A 142 2.48 -20.51 25.55
CA VAL A 142 3.71 -21.09 26.12
C VAL A 142 4.26 -22.18 25.20
N THR A 143 5.53 -22.04 24.83
CA THR A 143 6.30 -23.00 24.03
C THR A 143 7.44 -23.59 24.87
N SER A 144 8.15 -24.58 24.33
CA SER A 144 9.28 -25.22 25.04
C SER A 144 10.49 -24.30 25.22
N ASN A 145 10.69 -23.32 24.34
CA ASN A 145 11.81 -22.37 24.39
C ASN A 145 11.40 -20.89 24.56
N GLY A 146 10.12 -20.60 24.80
CA GLY A 146 9.66 -19.21 24.96
C GLY A 146 8.16 -19.03 25.25
N VAL A 147 7.67 -17.82 24.97
CA VAL A 147 6.26 -17.43 25.01
C VAL A 147 5.95 -16.59 23.79
N VAL A 148 4.83 -16.85 23.11
CA VAL A 148 4.31 -15.99 22.05
C VAL A 148 3.18 -15.11 22.61
N GLN A 149 3.26 -13.81 22.32
CA GLN A 149 2.19 -12.84 22.50
C GLN A 149 1.75 -12.41 21.10
N VAL A 150 0.51 -12.66 20.72
CA VAL A 150 0.01 -12.43 19.36
C VAL A 150 -0.41 -10.97 19.21
N LEU A 151 0.08 -10.30 18.17
CA LEU A 151 -0.21 -8.90 17.88
C LEU A 151 -1.13 -8.77 16.67
N ASP A 152 -1.99 -7.76 16.69
CA ASP A 152 -2.81 -7.35 15.53
C ASP A 152 -2.15 -6.27 14.66
N SER A 153 -0.96 -5.80 15.05
CA SER A 153 -0.20 -4.76 14.36
C SER A 153 1.29 -5.08 14.39
N VAL A 154 2.02 -4.64 13.38
CA VAL A 154 3.49 -4.75 13.32
C VAL A 154 4.12 -3.60 14.12
N ILE A 155 5.04 -3.91 15.03
CA ILE A 155 5.88 -2.91 15.69
C ILE A 155 6.92 -2.40 14.70
N ILE A 156 6.84 -1.11 14.36
CA ILE A 156 7.77 -0.44 13.46
C ILE A 156 8.71 0.45 14.28
N PRO A 157 10.02 0.14 14.33
CA PRO A 157 11.02 1.00 14.97
C PRO A 157 11.06 2.40 14.35
N SER A 158 11.52 3.39 15.12
CA SER A 158 11.49 4.79 14.70
C SER A 158 12.29 5.03 13.41
N ALA A 159 13.49 4.45 13.31
CA ALA A 159 14.32 4.55 12.10
C ALA A 159 13.66 3.92 10.87
N VAL A 160 12.93 2.82 11.05
CA VAL A 160 12.19 2.16 9.95
C VAL A 160 10.97 2.99 9.56
N SER A 161 10.28 3.59 10.54
CA SER A 161 9.17 4.50 10.27
C SER A 161 9.62 5.73 9.47
N GLU A 162 10.79 6.29 9.78
CA GLU A 162 11.39 7.39 9.02
C GLU A 162 11.75 6.97 7.59
N ALA A 163 12.31 5.77 7.40
CA ALA A 163 12.61 5.22 6.08
C ALA A 163 11.34 5.01 5.24
N LEU A 164 10.29 4.44 5.82
CA LEU A 164 8.99 4.27 5.16
C LEU A 164 8.35 5.62 4.81
N ALA A 165 8.45 6.61 5.70
CA ALA A 165 7.96 7.96 5.43
C ALA A 165 8.73 8.62 4.27
N ALA A 166 10.06 8.48 4.22
CA ALA A 166 10.87 8.98 3.12
C ALA A 166 10.62 8.27 1.79
N ALA A 167 10.24 6.99 1.84
CA ALA A 167 9.87 6.18 0.69
C ALA A 167 8.40 6.35 0.28
N THR A 168 7.59 7.07 1.06
CA THR A 168 6.16 7.27 0.77
C THR A 168 5.98 8.07 -0.50
N SER A 169 5.03 7.62 -1.31
CA SER A 169 4.61 8.17 -2.60
C SER A 169 3.10 8.17 -2.65
N TYR A 170 2.54 8.81 -3.67
CA TYR A 170 1.11 9.02 -3.79
C TYR A 170 0.65 8.65 -5.19
N LEU A 171 -0.37 7.80 -5.26
CA LEU A 171 -1.05 7.43 -6.48
C LEU A 171 -2.48 7.94 -6.41
N ARG A 172 -3.00 8.49 -7.50
CA ARG A 172 -4.45 8.73 -7.64
C ARG A 172 -4.90 8.28 -9.01
N VAL A 173 -6.20 8.15 -9.19
CA VAL A 173 -6.79 7.74 -10.47
C VAL A 173 -7.64 8.86 -11.02
N GLY A 174 -7.44 9.15 -12.30
CA GLY A 174 -8.35 9.97 -13.10
C GLY A 174 -9.08 9.09 -14.10
N HIS A 175 -10.41 9.02 -14.04
CA HIS A 175 -11.19 8.25 -15.03
C HIS A 175 -11.66 9.16 -16.17
N PHE A 176 -11.01 9.03 -17.32
CA PHE A 176 -11.20 9.91 -18.47
C PHE A 176 -11.64 9.19 -19.74
N SER A 177 -11.99 7.89 -19.64
CA SER A 177 -12.56 7.13 -20.76
C SER A 177 -14.06 7.44 -20.90
N PRO A 178 -14.50 8.03 -22.03
CA PRO A 178 -15.86 8.55 -22.19
C PRO A 178 -16.96 7.47 -22.26
N ASP A 179 -16.62 6.22 -22.55
CA ASP A 179 -17.54 5.09 -22.66
C ASP A 179 -17.22 3.95 -21.67
N GLY A 180 -16.25 4.13 -20.79
CA GLY A 180 -15.76 3.08 -19.88
C GLY A 180 -16.73 2.68 -18.76
N GLY A 181 -17.86 3.36 -18.60
CA GLY A 181 -18.77 3.16 -17.47
C GLY A 181 -18.12 3.54 -16.14
N ALA A 182 -18.65 3.05 -15.02
CA ALA A 182 -17.97 3.15 -13.73
C ALA A 182 -16.91 2.04 -13.61
N VAL A 183 -15.78 2.33 -12.97
CA VAL A 183 -14.64 1.42 -12.86
C VAL A 183 -14.18 1.25 -11.42
N ASP A 184 -13.76 0.03 -11.09
CA ASP A 184 -13.01 -0.28 -9.87
C ASP A 184 -11.52 -0.33 -10.21
N ILE A 185 -10.68 0.04 -9.24
CA ILE A 185 -9.23 0.00 -9.36
C ILE A 185 -8.69 -0.93 -8.28
N THR A 186 -7.84 -1.87 -8.70
CA THR A 186 -7.01 -2.64 -7.78
C THR A 186 -5.55 -2.25 -7.94
N VAL A 187 -4.81 -2.31 -6.84
CA VAL A 187 -3.36 -2.20 -6.78
C VAL A 187 -2.85 -3.42 -6.02
N ASP A 188 -2.04 -4.25 -6.68
CA ASP A 188 -1.57 -5.55 -6.17
C ASP A 188 -2.72 -6.40 -5.60
N ASP A 189 -3.76 -6.59 -6.43
CA ASP A 189 -4.99 -7.33 -6.13
C ASP A 189 -5.87 -6.73 -5.02
N GLN A 190 -5.42 -5.69 -4.32
CA GLN A 190 -6.23 -4.97 -3.33
C GLN A 190 -7.08 -3.92 -4.03
N LYS A 191 -8.40 -3.96 -3.84
CA LYS A 191 -9.31 -2.93 -4.36
C LYS A 191 -9.13 -1.63 -3.56
N VAL A 192 -8.67 -0.58 -4.24
CA VAL A 192 -8.33 0.71 -3.62
C VAL A 192 -9.30 1.81 -3.98
N LEU A 193 -10.02 1.69 -5.11
CA LEU A 193 -11.08 2.62 -5.51
C LEU A 193 -12.25 1.84 -6.10
N GLU A 194 -13.47 2.25 -5.76
CA GLU A 194 -14.70 1.60 -6.21
C GLU A 194 -15.61 2.59 -6.94
N GLY A 195 -16.19 2.15 -8.06
CA GLY A 195 -17.24 2.88 -8.77
C GLY A 195 -16.83 4.27 -9.27
N VAL A 196 -15.55 4.47 -9.59
CA VAL A 196 -15.04 5.74 -10.13
C VAL A 196 -15.73 6.01 -11.47
N THR A 197 -16.33 7.18 -11.65
CA THR A 197 -17.07 7.56 -12.87
C THR A 197 -16.28 8.53 -13.74
N PHE A 198 -16.66 8.63 -15.02
CA PHE A 198 -16.04 9.55 -15.98
C PHE A 198 -15.95 10.98 -15.45
N GLY A 199 -14.76 11.58 -15.55
CA GLY A 199 -14.43 12.91 -15.06
C GLY A 199 -14.01 12.97 -13.59
N THR A 200 -14.06 11.86 -12.86
CA THR A 200 -13.60 11.81 -11.47
C THR A 200 -12.08 11.72 -11.40
N ILE A 201 -11.49 12.51 -10.49
CA ILE A 201 -10.11 12.34 -10.03
C ILE A 201 -10.20 11.99 -8.54
N SER A 202 -9.62 10.86 -8.15
CA SER A 202 -9.64 10.41 -6.75
C SER A 202 -8.73 11.25 -5.86
N ASP A 203 -8.91 11.10 -4.56
CA ASP A 203 -7.91 11.51 -3.59
C ASP A 203 -6.60 10.70 -3.78
N TRP A 204 -5.54 11.20 -3.17
CA TRP A 204 -4.25 10.54 -3.14
C TRP A 204 -4.29 9.29 -2.24
N LEU A 205 -3.98 8.15 -2.82
CA LEU A 205 -3.66 6.91 -2.12
C LEU A 205 -2.17 6.92 -1.74
N PRO A 206 -1.82 6.97 -0.45
CA PRO A 206 -0.45 6.81 -0.01
C PRO A 206 0.02 5.36 -0.19
N LEU A 207 1.24 5.19 -0.67
CA LEU A 207 1.90 3.89 -0.84
C LEU A 207 3.41 4.05 -0.75
N VAL A 208 4.13 2.97 -0.51
CA VAL A 208 5.61 3.00 -0.42
C VAL A 208 6.22 2.86 -1.81
N GLU A 209 7.43 3.35 -2.05
CA GLU A 209 8.08 3.13 -3.33
C GLU A 209 8.16 1.64 -3.71
N GLY A 210 7.98 1.33 -4.99
CA GLY A 210 7.88 -0.06 -5.41
C GLY A 210 7.46 -0.25 -6.86
N VAL A 211 7.22 -1.52 -7.21
CA VAL A 211 6.65 -1.91 -8.48
C VAL A 211 5.26 -2.45 -8.20
N TYR A 212 4.26 -1.82 -8.82
CA TYR A 212 2.85 -2.08 -8.55
C TYR A 212 2.16 -2.59 -9.80
N THR A 213 1.27 -3.56 -9.62
CA THR A 213 0.32 -3.99 -10.64
C THR A 213 -1.00 -3.26 -10.42
N VAL A 214 -1.29 -2.30 -11.30
CA VAL A 214 -2.55 -1.54 -11.28
C VAL A 214 -3.51 -2.15 -12.29
N GLN A 215 -4.72 -2.46 -11.84
CA GLN A 215 -5.74 -3.05 -12.70
C GLN A 215 -7.03 -2.24 -12.66
N LEU A 216 -7.71 -2.26 -13.80
CA LEU A 216 -8.96 -1.56 -14.06
C LEU A 216 -10.01 -2.60 -14.40
N ALA A 217 -11.11 -2.61 -13.65
CA ALA A 217 -12.25 -3.48 -13.89
C ALA A 217 -13.55 -2.65 -14.01
N PRO A 218 -14.60 -3.14 -14.69
CA PRO A 218 -15.92 -2.53 -14.56
C PRO A 218 -16.34 -2.57 -13.09
N ALA A 219 -17.07 -1.55 -12.64
CA ALA A 219 -17.51 -1.48 -11.25
C ALA A 219 -18.29 -2.75 -10.83
N GLY A 220 -17.88 -3.36 -9.72
CA GLY A 220 -18.49 -4.59 -9.19
C GLY A 220 -18.16 -5.87 -9.96
N SER A 221 -17.17 -5.85 -10.86
CA SER A 221 -16.71 -7.01 -11.61
C SER A 221 -15.26 -7.36 -11.25
N ASP A 222 -14.97 -8.66 -11.12
CA ASP A 222 -13.60 -9.16 -10.93
C ASP A 222 -12.87 -9.40 -12.27
N ASN A 223 -13.55 -9.17 -13.40
CA ASN A 223 -12.93 -9.24 -14.72
C ASN A 223 -12.14 -7.97 -15.01
N PHE A 224 -10.82 -8.04 -14.87
CA PHE A 224 -9.92 -6.96 -15.22
C PHE A 224 -9.93 -6.71 -16.74
N ILE A 225 -10.28 -5.48 -17.14
CA ILE A 225 -10.21 -5.03 -18.54
C ILE A 225 -8.77 -4.64 -18.88
N ARG A 226 -8.03 -4.10 -17.91
CA ARG A 226 -6.64 -3.69 -18.08
C ARG A 226 -5.82 -4.04 -16.86
N THR A 227 -4.62 -4.54 -17.10
CA THR A 227 -3.57 -4.74 -16.09
C THR A 227 -2.32 -4.03 -16.58
N THR A 228 -1.68 -3.23 -15.74
CA THR A 228 -0.43 -2.55 -16.08
C THR A 228 0.48 -2.50 -14.87
N THR A 229 1.72 -2.91 -15.06
CA THR A 229 2.76 -2.80 -14.04
C THR A 229 3.50 -1.49 -14.21
N THR A 230 3.71 -0.76 -13.12
CA THR A 230 4.47 0.49 -13.11
C THR A 230 5.40 0.55 -11.92
N ARG A 231 6.53 1.26 -12.08
CA ARG A 231 7.41 1.59 -10.96
C ARG A 231 7.00 2.94 -10.41
N ILE A 232 6.74 3.02 -9.11
CA ILE A 232 6.51 4.27 -8.39
C ILE A 232 7.76 4.59 -7.55
N PRO A 233 8.54 5.63 -7.90
CA PRO A 233 9.70 6.06 -7.12
C PRO A 233 9.29 6.75 -5.81
N GLY A 234 10.13 6.69 -4.78
CA GLY A 234 9.91 7.40 -3.51
C GLY A 234 9.67 8.90 -3.68
N GLY A 235 8.71 9.44 -2.93
CA GLY A 235 8.32 10.85 -2.95
C GLY A 235 7.52 11.28 -4.20
N ALA A 236 7.18 10.34 -5.09
CA ALA A 236 6.47 10.67 -6.32
C ALA A 236 4.97 10.93 -6.06
N HIS A 237 4.40 11.83 -6.87
CA HIS A 237 2.96 11.99 -7.02
C HIS A 237 2.59 11.55 -8.44
N ILE A 238 1.80 10.50 -8.59
CA ILE A 238 1.46 9.90 -9.88
C ILE A 238 -0.06 9.89 -10.07
N THR A 239 -0.54 10.51 -11.15
CA THR A 239 -1.90 10.27 -11.63
C THR A 239 -1.92 9.12 -12.63
N ALA A 240 -2.64 8.04 -12.31
CA ALA A 240 -3.01 7.00 -13.26
C ALA A 240 -4.29 7.40 -13.99
N ALA A 241 -4.16 7.87 -15.22
CA ALA A 241 -5.25 8.30 -16.07
C ALA A 241 -5.80 7.12 -16.87
N ALA A 242 -7.04 6.69 -16.60
CA ALA A 242 -7.76 5.75 -17.43
C ALA A 242 -8.30 6.49 -18.67
N ILE A 243 -7.74 6.18 -19.84
CA ILE A 243 -8.03 6.84 -21.11
C ILE A 243 -8.40 5.82 -22.18
N GLY A 244 -8.90 6.30 -23.32
CA GLY A 244 -9.29 5.44 -24.43
C GLY A 244 -10.75 5.05 -24.38
N VAL A 245 -11.15 4.16 -25.28
CA VAL A 245 -12.54 3.74 -25.46
C VAL A 245 -12.65 2.26 -25.12
N ALA A 246 -13.48 1.92 -24.13
CA ALA A 246 -13.64 0.54 -23.68
C ALA A 246 -14.24 -0.34 -24.78
N GLY A 247 -15.25 0.16 -25.51
CA GLY A 247 -15.91 -0.56 -26.59
C GLY A 247 -15.01 -0.86 -27.79
N SER A 248 -13.91 -0.13 -28.00
CA SER A 248 -12.93 -0.39 -29.05
C SER A 248 -11.75 -1.24 -28.60
N GLY A 249 -11.64 -1.53 -27.30
CA GLY A 249 -10.50 -2.25 -26.72
C GLY A 249 -9.24 -1.41 -26.54
N ASP A 250 -9.34 -0.08 -26.68
CA ASP A 250 -8.20 0.85 -26.59
C ASP A 250 -8.02 1.44 -25.19
N LEU A 251 -8.72 0.90 -24.18
CA LEU A 251 -8.62 1.33 -22.80
C LEU A 251 -7.20 1.14 -22.27
N ALA A 252 -6.62 2.21 -21.73
CA ALA A 252 -5.24 2.25 -21.25
C ALA A 252 -5.15 3.01 -19.92
N LEU A 253 -4.10 2.71 -19.15
CA LEU A 253 -3.67 3.50 -18.00
C LEU A 253 -2.40 4.26 -18.40
N GLN A 254 -2.50 5.59 -18.42
CA GLN A 254 -1.35 6.47 -18.58
C GLN A 254 -0.91 6.95 -17.19
N PHE A 255 0.34 6.68 -16.82
CA PHE A 255 0.90 7.15 -15.55
C PHE A 255 1.60 8.49 -15.76
N ILE A 256 1.14 9.51 -15.05
CA ILE A 256 1.57 10.89 -15.19
C ILE A 256 2.23 11.33 -13.90
N PRO A 257 3.57 11.49 -13.89
CA PRO A 257 4.26 12.12 -12.77
C PRO A 257 3.89 13.60 -12.67
N GLU A 258 3.48 14.03 -11.49
CA GLU A 258 3.20 15.44 -11.20
C GLU A 258 4.35 16.07 -10.42
N ASP A 259 4.70 17.30 -10.81
CA ASP A 259 5.72 18.08 -10.12
C ASP A 259 5.14 18.75 -8.87
N TYR A 260 5.55 18.29 -7.70
CA TYR A 260 5.21 18.86 -6.39
C TYR A 260 6.39 19.60 -5.73
N SER A 261 7.42 19.95 -6.51
CA SER A 261 8.51 20.80 -6.01
C SER A 261 7.98 22.17 -5.55
N PRO A 262 8.69 22.89 -4.65
CA PRO A 262 8.22 24.19 -4.16
C PRO A 262 7.86 25.18 -5.28
N ILE A 263 6.70 25.82 -5.14
CA ILE A 263 6.20 26.84 -6.08
C ILE A 263 6.73 28.22 -5.64
N THR A 264 7.17 29.04 -6.60
CA THR A 264 7.56 30.43 -6.33
C THR A 264 6.37 31.23 -5.79
N SER A 265 6.60 32.08 -4.78
CA SER A 265 5.55 32.97 -4.28
C SER A 265 4.92 33.82 -5.40
N GLY A 266 3.62 34.02 -5.32
CA GLY A 266 2.77 34.66 -6.32
C GLY A 266 2.37 33.76 -7.48
N GLN A 267 2.84 32.51 -7.55
CA GLN A 267 2.54 31.58 -8.65
C GLN A 267 1.63 30.42 -8.25
N ALA A 268 1.00 29.83 -9.26
CA ALA A 268 0.38 28.52 -9.23
C ALA A 268 1.09 27.61 -10.23
N ARG A 269 1.10 26.30 -9.99
CA ARG A 269 1.55 25.31 -10.97
C ARG A 269 0.33 24.67 -11.62
N VAL A 270 0.33 24.58 -12.95
CA VAL A 270 -0.77 23.99 -13.72
C VAL A 270 -0.20 22.92 -14.64
N THR A 271 -0.54 21.66 -14.35
CA THR A 271 -0.36 20.52 -15.23
C THR A 271 -1.61 20.36 -16.07
N ILE A 272 -1.48 20.42 -17.39
CA ILE A 272 -2.57 20.24 -18.35
C ILE A 272 -2.39 18.90 -19.04
N PHE A 273 -3.43 18.06 -18.96
CA PHE A 273 -3.48 16.75 -19.60
C PHE A 273 -4.57 16.73 -20.68
N HIS A 274 -4.18 16.56 -21.94
CA HIS A 274 -5.09 16.42 -23.07
C HIS A 274 -5.46 14.96 -23.30
N ALA A 275 -6.66 14.58 -22.89
CA ALA A 275 -7.27 13.26 -23.10
C ALA A 275 -8.63 13.36 -23.81
N ILE A 276 -8.84 14.39 -24.63
CA ILE A 276 -10.02 14.46 -25.49
C ILE A 276 -9.86 13.40 -26.59
N GLN A 277 -10.64 12.33 -26.50
CA GLN A 277 -10.56 11.19 -27.42
C GLN A 277 -10.81 11.62 -28.86
N ASN A 278 -9.91 11.23 -29.77
CA ASN A 278 -9.94 11.55 -31.21
C ASN A 278 -9.80 13.04 -31.55
N ALA A 279 -9.44 13.90 -30.59
CA ALA A 279 -9.04 15.27 -30.90
C ALA A 279 -7.67 15.31 -31.59
N PRO A 280 -7.41 16.31 -32.45
CA PRO A 280 -6.06 16.57 -32.92
C PRO A 280 -5.16 17.01 -31.75
N ALA A 281 -3.86 17.15 -32.02
CA ALA A 281 -2.98 17.91 -31.14
C ALA A 281 -3.51 19.33 -30.98
N VAL A 282 -3.42 19.89 -29.77
CA VAL A 282 -3.97 21.20 -29.42
C VAL A 282 -2.89 22.17 -28.95
N ASP A 283 -3.12 23.45 -29.18
CA ASP A 283 -2.44 24.52 -28.46
C ASP A 283 -3.36 24.99 -27.31
N VAL A 284 -2.77 25.28 -26.15
CA VAL A 284 -3.47 25.88 -25.02
C VAL A 284 -3.23 27.37 -25.07
N LEU A 285 -4.31 28.14 -25.22
CA LEU A 285 -4.30 29.60 -25.22
C LEU A 285 -4.75 30.11 -23.86
N VAL A 286 -4.09 31.16 -23.39
CA VAL A 286 -4.44 31.91 -22.19
C VAL A 286 -4.58 33.38 -22.55
N ASN A 287 -5.75 33.96 -22.29
CA ASN A 287 -6.12 35.33 -22.68
C ASN A 287 -5.84 35.60 -24.17
N GLY A 288 -6.07 34.60 -25.03
CA GLY A 288 -5.84 34.64 -26.48
C GLY A 288 -4.39 34.44 -26.93
N GLY A 289 -3.42 34.36 -26.01
CA GLY A 289 -2.01 34.07 -26.32
C GLY A 289 -1.68 32.59 -26.12
N VAL A 290 -0.80 32.02 -26.95
CA VAL A 290 -0.41 30.60 -26.82
C VAL A 290 0.50 30.40 -25.61
N LEU A 291 0.08 29.55 -24.68
CA LEU A 291 0.84 29.13 -23.49
C LEU A 291 1.57 27.81 -23.72
N ILE A 292 0.87 26.78 -24.19
CA ILE A 292 1.43 25.44 -24.50
C ILE A 292 1.15 25.13 -25.98
N ARG A 293 2.13 24.53 -26.66
CA ARG A 293 2.00 24.14 -28.07
C ARG A 293 2.00 22.63 -28.25
N LEU A 294 1.27 22.18 -29.26
CA LEU A 294 1.35 20.82 -29.81
C LEU A 294 1.12 19.73 -28.75
N LEU A 295 0.19 19.94 -27.83
CA LEU A 295 -0.18 18.96 -26.83
C LEU A 295 -1.01 17.86 -27.49
N GLY A 296 -0.44 16.66 -27.65
CA GLY A 296 -1.09 15.52 -28.31
C GLY A 296 -2.01 14.74 -27.38
N TYR A 297 -2.83 13.84 -27.92
CA TYR A 297 -3.46 12.78 -27.11
C TYR A 297 -2.35 11.81 -26.62
N PRO A 298 -2.46 11.16 -25.46
CA PRO A 298 -1.36 10.37 -24.90
C PRO A 298 -0.92 9.26 -25.85
N ALA A 299 0.39 8.98 -25.87
CA ALA A 299 1.05 8.02 -26.75
C ALA A 299 0.94 8.29 -28.28
N THR A 300 0.49 9.47 -28.73
CA THR A 300 0.37 9.77 -30.18
C THR A 300 1.54 10.54 -30.79
N LEU A 301 2.28 11.34 -29.99
CA LEU A 301 3.31 12.27 -30.50
C LEU A 301 4.74 12.05 -29.96
N GLY A 302 4.99 11.01 -29.16
CA GLY A 302 6.30 10.80 -28.52
C GLY A 302 6.53 11.73 -27.33
N ASN A 303 7.63 12.49 -27.28
CA ASN A 303 8.09 13.25 -26.10
C ASN A 303 7.19 14.45 -25.65
N ASN A 304 6.06 14.70 -26.31
CA ASN A 304 5.07 15.73 -25.95
C ASN A 304 3.67 15.09 -25.89
N ASP A 305 3.59 13.93 -25.24
CA ASP A 305 2.41 13.08 -25.19
C ASP A 305 1.49 13.48 -24.04
N GLY A 306 0.37 14.12 -24.38
CA GLY A 306 -0.74 14.27 -23.44
C GLY A 306 -0.56 15.35 -22.39
N VAL A 307 0.64 15.57 -21.84
CA VAL A 307 0.82 16.38 -20.64
C VAL A 307 1.90 17.45 -20.77
N ASP A 308 1.63 18.65 -20.26
CA ASP A 308 2.62 19.70 -20.04
C ASP A 308 2.35 20.41 -18.70
N THR A 309 3.39 20.96 -18.07
CA THR A 309 3.30 21.62 -16.76
C THR A 309 3.95 23.00 -16.81
N VAL A 310 3.20 24.00 -16.36
CA VAL A 310 3.62 25.41 -16.39
C VAL A 310 3.35 26.09 -15.06
N ASN A 311 4.27 26.95 -14.63
CA ASN A 311 4.03 27.88 -13.53
C ASN A 311 3.50 29.20 -14.10
N ILE A 312 2.36 29.66 -13.57
CA ILE A 312 1.71 30.91 -13.97
C ILE A 312 1.51 31.81 -12.76
N THR A 313 1.31 33.11 -12.99
CA THR A 313 0.93 34.02 -11.89
C THR A 313 -0.44 33.64 -11.34
N ALA A 314 -0.66 33.75 -10.04
CA ALA A 314 -1.99 33.56 -9.47
C ALA A 314 -2.94 34.66 -9.98
N GLY A 315 -4.15 34.29 -10.41
CA GLY A 315 -5.04 35.24 -11.06
C GLY A 315 -6.19 34.61 -11.85
N GLY A 316 -6.93 35.45 -12.56
CA GLY A 316 -8.02 35.06 -13.46
C GLY A 316 -7.56 35.00 -14.92
N TYR A 317 -8.04 33.99 -15.65
CA TYR A 317 -7.63 33.68 -17.00
C TYR A 317 -8.80 33.16 -17.84
N ASP A 318 -8.81 33.50 -19.12
CA ASP A 318 -9.61 32.81 -20.12
C ASP A 318 -8.73 31.76 -20.80
N ILE A 319 -9.12 30.49 -20.74
CA ILE A 319 -8.34 29.37 -21.28
C ILE A 319 -9.08 28.74 -22.45
N GLN A 320 -8.36 28.51 -23.54
CA GLN A 320 -8.91 27.87 -24.74
C GLN A 320 -8.01 26.74 -25.24
N LEU A 321 -8.60 25.66 -25.74
CA LEU A 321 -7.91 24.66 -26.53
C LEU A 321 -8.34 24.79 -27.99
N VAL A 322 -7.37 24.89 -28.88
CA VAL A 322 -7.56 24.98 -30.34
C VAL A 322 -6.66 23.96 -31.03
N PRO A 323 -6.97 23.47 -32.24
CA PRO A 323 -6.04 22.64 -32.99
C PRO A 323 -4.68 23.32 -33.12
N SER A 324 -3.59 22.55 -33.00
CA SER A 324 -2.25 23.12 -32.98
C SER A 324 -1.94 23.91 -34.26
N GLY A 325 -1.42 25.12 -34.10
CA GLY A 325 -1.17 26.05 -35.19
C GLY A 325 -2.41 26.76 -35.75
N ALA A 326 -3.58 26.57 -35.15
CA ALA A 326 -4.83 27.25 -35.50
C ALA A 326 -5.34 28.13 -34.36
N THR A 327 -6.32 28.98 -34.64
CA THR A 327 -7.09 29.73 -33.63
C THR A 327 -8.56 29.33 -33.60
N THR A 328 -9.01 28.53 -34.57
CA THR A 328 -10.37 28.02 -34.70
C THR A 328 -10.38 26.63 -35.35
N PRO A 329 -11.38 25.77 -35.06
CA PRO A 329 -12.42 25.97 -34.04
C PRO A 329 -11.84 25.95 -32.62
N VAL A 330 -12.48 26.67 -31.70
CA VAL A 330 -12.21 26.51 -30.27
C VAL A 330 -12.85 25.19 -29.86
N ILE A 331 -12.02 24.22 -29.48
CA ILE A 331 -12.47 22.89 -29.05
C ILE A 331 -13.05 23.01 -27.64
N LEU A 332 -12.35 23.71 -26.75
CA LEU A 332 -12.76 23.91 -25.37
C LEU A 332 -12.52 25.37 -24.99
N ASP A 333 -13.52 26.00 -24.38
CA ASP A 333 -13.50 27.40 -23.96
C ASP A 333 -13.86 27.49 -22.47
N LEU A 334 -12.94 27.98 -21.65
CA LEU A 334 -13.06 28.07 -20.20
C LEU A 334 -12.83 29.53 -19.78
N PRO A 335 -13.89 30.35 -19.76
CA PRO A 335 -13.76 31.75 -19.37
C PRO A 335 -13.65 31.89 -17.85
N ASN A 336 -12.92 32.91 -17.38
CA ASN A 336 -12.79 33.30 -15.97
C ASN A 336 -12.28 32.18 -15.02
N VAL A 337 -11.38 31.32 -15.48
CA VAL A 337 -10.69 30.34 -14.62
C VAL A 337 -9.79 31.06 -13.63
N ARG A 338 -9.83 30.66 -12.36
CA ARG A 338 -9.03 31.28 -11.29
C ARG A 338 -8.02 30.29 -10.72
N PHE A 339 -6.76 30.71 -10.66
CA PHE A 339 -5.69 29.96 -10.00
C PHE A 339 -5.20 30.70 -8.76
N ASN A 340 -5.10 29.96 -7.65
CA ASN A 340 -4.66 30.48 -6.37
C ASN A 340 -3.15 30.29 -6.18
N GLU A 341 -2.52 31.23 -5.45
CA GLU A 341 -1.10 31.14 -5.12
C GLU A 341 -0.78 29.85 -4.36
N GLY A 342 0.40 29.28 -4.63
CA GLY A 342 0.92 28.10 -3.95
C GLY A 342 0.19 26.80 -4.27
N THR A 343 -0.74 26.80 -5.23
CA THR A 343 -1.58 25.64 -5.54
C THR A 343 -1.08 24.91 -6.79
N ASN A 344 -0.96 23.58 -6.69
CA ASN A 344 -0.76 22.69 -7.84
C ASN A 344 -2.14 22.33 -8.40
N TYR A 345 -2.33 22.50 -9.71
CA TYR A 345 -3.54 22.12 -10.42
C TYR A 345 -3.22 21.04 -11.45
N PHE A 346 -4.00 19.97 -11.45
CA PHE A 346 -4.05 19.01 -12.54
C PHE A 346 -5.36 19.22 -13.29
N VAL A 347 -5.27 19.61 -14.55
CA VAL A 347 -6.41 19.93 -15.42
C VAL A 347 -6.41 18.95 -16.58
N ALA A 348 -7.31 17.97 -16.54
CA ALA A 348 -7.52 17.06 -17.65
C ALA A 348 -8.61 17.59 -18.57
N ALA A 349 -8.28 17.88 -19.83
CA ALA A 349 -9.25 18.10 -20.90
C ALA A 349 -9.68 16.74 -21.45
N ILE A 350 -10.97 16.40 -21.33
CA ILE A 350 -11.48 15.04 -21.53
C ILE A 350 -12.74 15.04 -22.40
N GLY A 351 -13.21 13.84 -22.77
CA GLY A 351 -14.42 13.65 -23.57
C GLY A 351 -14.11 13.47 -25.05
N THR A 352 -14.86 14.14 -25.93
CA THR A 352 -14.67 14.08 -27.39
C THR A 352 -14.70 15.50 -27.99
N PRO A 353 -14.23 15.73 -29.23
CA PRO A 353 -14.27 17.06 -29.85
C PRO A 353 -15.68 17.69 -29.90
N ASN A 354 -16.73 16.88 -29.92
CA ASN A 354 -18.13 17.34 -29.96
C ASN A 354 -18.74 17.53 -28.57
N ASN A 355 -18.14 16.94 -27.53
CA ASN A 355 -18.58 17.08 -26.14
C ASN A 355 -17.35 17.09 -25.22
N PRO A 356 -16.49 18.12 -25.31
CA PRO A 356 -15.31 18.23 -24.46
C PRO A 356 -15.69 18.82 -23.11
N THR A 357 -14.96 18.44 -22.08
CA THR A 357 -15.10 18.98 -20.72
C THR A 357 -13.76 18.95 -20.00
N VAL A 358 -13.72 19.38 -18.75
CA VAL A 358 -12.55 19.27 -17.89
C VAL A 358 -12.84 18.50 -16.61
N ALA A 359 -11.84 17.76 -16.16
CA ALA A 359 -11.71 17.32 -14.77
C ALA A 359 -10.54 18.08 -14.13
N VAL A 360 -10.72 18.54 -12.90
CA VAL A 360 -9.73 19.37 -12.20
C VAL A 360 -9.52 18.82 -10.81
N ALA A 361 -8.25 18.63 -10.44
CA ALA A 361 -7.83 18.44 -9.07
C ALA A 361 -6.86 19.56 -8.67
N ALA A 362 -6.98 20.04 -7.44
CA ALA A 362 -6.15 21.11 -6.93
C ALA A 362 -5.59 20.73 -5.55
N THR A 363 -4.29 20.93 -5.35
CA THR A 363 -3.60 20.67 -4.08
C THR A 363 -2.88 21.96 -3.67
N GLY A 364 -3.44 22.66 -2.68
CA GLY A 364 -2.89 23.92 -2.16
C GLY A 364 -2.30 23.77 -0.76
N PRO A 365 -1.65 24.82 -0.23
CA PRO A 365 -1.02 24.82 1.10
C PRO A 365 -2.01 24.60 2.26
N ASP A 366 -3.30 24.87 2.04
CA ASP A 366 -4.35 24.79 3.07
C ASP A 366 -5.16 23.47 3.04
N MET A 367 -4.78 22.48 2.21
CA MET A 367 -5.52 21.20 2.10
C MET A 367 -4.75 19.98 2.63
N GLY A 368 -3.77 20.22 3.51
CA GLY A 368 -2.99 19.17 4.18
C GLY A 368 -2.95 19.38 5.70
N GLN A 369 -4.09 19.25 6.37
CA GLN A 369 -4.23 18.78 7.76
C GLN A 369 -5.52 18.00 7.91
#